data_AF-A0A7X8DL62-F1
#
_entry.id   AF-A0A7X8DL62-F1
#
_cell.length_a   1.000
_cell.length_b   1.000
_cell.length_c   1.000
_cell.angle_alpha   90.00
_cell.angle_beta   90.00
_cell.angle_gamma   90.00
#
_symmetry.space_group_name_H-M   'P 1'
#
loop_
_entity.id
_entity.type
_entity.pdbx_description
1 polymer ?
#
loop_
_entity_poly.entity_id
_entity_poly.type
_entity_poly.pdbx_seq_one_letter_code
_entity_poly.pdbx_strand_id
1 'polypeptide(L)'
;MKISNGDYKEVIGYFDEQSREQVADRMNNDLDKDMFLRLLTTQLANQDPLNPMEDREFIAQLAQFNSLEQMQALNKNITGLGDEVMESIEYLNLNQIQANIRILEEISNIRKAMESYLGIEITPEIPGEE
;
A
#
# COMPACT_ATOMS: atom_id res chain seq x y z
N MET A 1 -8.58 8.78 33.07
CA MET A 1 -8.24 9.11 31.67
C MET A 1 -9.52 9.39 30.92
N LYS A 2 -9.71 10.62 30.41
CA LYS A 2 -10.84 10.93 29.53
C LYS A 2 -10.40 10.61 28.11
N ILE A 3 -10.91 9.52 27.55
CA ILE A 3 -10.87 9.30 26.10
C ILE A 3 -11.68 10.41 25.45
N SER A 4 -11.02 11.21 24.62
CA SER A 4 -11.64 12.27 23.83
C SER A 4 -12.36 11.62 22.65
N ASN A 5 -13.70 11.60 22.69
CA ASN A 5 -14.55 11.23 21.55
C ASN A 5 -14.59 12.39 20.53
N GLY A 6 -13.47 12.64 19.87
CA GLY A 6 -13.36 13.61 18.78
C GLY A 6 -12.74 12.95 17.56
N ASP A 7 -13.47 12.98 16.46
CA ASP A 7 -13.05 12.65 15.09
C ASP A 7 -13.11 11.18 14.64
N TYR A 8 -14.22 10.48 14.95
CA TYR A 8 -14.77 9.50 14.00
C TYR A 8 -15.48 10.27 12.87
N LYS A 9 -14.71 10.93 12.00
CA LYS A 9 -15.27 11.52 10.80
C LYS A 9 -15.65 10.39 9.85
N GLU A 10 -16.95 10.24 9.66
CA GLU A 10 -17.64 9.60 8.54
C GLU A 10 -16.72 9.25 7.36
N VAL A 11 -16.37 7.97 7.20
CA VAL A 11 -15.87 7.43 5.92
C VAL A 11 -17.09 6.95 5.13
N ILE A 12 -18.02 7.87 4.89
CA ILE A 12 -19.11 7.68 3.93
C ILE A 12 -18.82 8.65 2.81
N GLY A 13 -18.38 8.13 1.66
CA GLY A 13 -18.38 8.87 0.41
C GLY A 13 -17.07 9.53 -0.02
N TYR A 14 -15.94 8.80 0.03
CA TYR A 14 -14.84 9.04 -0.92
C TYR A 14 -14.85 7.94 -1.99
N PHE A 15 -15.95 7.84 -2.76
CA PHE A 15 -15.84 7.30 -4.11
C PHE A 15 -15.24 8.41 -4.97
N ASP A 16 -13.92 8.43 -4.81
CA ASP A 16 -12.91 9.39 -5.17
C ASP A 16 -12.91 9.67 -6.67
N GLU A 17 -12.97 10.94 -7.04
CA GLU A 17 -12.84 11.43 -8.41
C GLU A 17 -11.50 10.97 -9.03
N GLN A 18 -10.45 10.74 -8.23
CA GLN A 18 -9.17 10.18 -8.71
C GLN A 18 -9.29 8.70 -9.13
N SER A 19 -10.25 7.95 -8.58
CA SER A 19 -10.48 6.57 -8.99
C SER A 19 -11.18 6.49 -10.35
N ARG A 20 -11.97 7.51 -10.73
CA ARG A 20 -12.56 7.62 -12.08
C ARG A 20 -11.54 8.02 -13.15
N GLU A 21 -10.63 8.95 -12.85
CA GLU A 21 -9.53 9.29 -13.76
C GLU A 21 -8.62 8.09 -14.03
N GLN A 22 -8.22 7.35 -12.99
CA GLN A 22 -7.39 6.17 -13.14
C GLN A 22 -8.09 5.03 -13.89
N VAL A 23 -9.41 4.88 -13.76
CA VAL A 23 -10.18 3.88 -14.53
C VAL A 23 -10.32 4.32 -15.98
N ALA A 24 -10.56 5.61 -16.25
CA ALA A 24 -10.64 6.14 -17.61
C ALA A 24 -9.31 6.01 -18.37
N ASP A 25 -8.18 6.25 -17.70
CA ASP A 25 -6.84 6.15 -18.29
C ASP A 25 -6.47 4.69 -18.61
N ARG A 26 -6.80 3.75 -17.71
CA ARG A 26 -6.65 2.30 -17.96
C ARG A 26 -7.52 1.81 -19.11
N MET A 27 -8.77 2.26 -19.17
CA MET A 27 -9.69 1.90 -20.27
C MET A 27 -9.22 2.45 -21.62
N ASN A 28 -8.64 3.66 -21.65
CA ASN A 28 -8.04 4.22 -22.86
C ASN A 28 -6.83 3.40 -23.33
N ASN A 29 -5.93 3.02 -22.41
CA ASN A 29 -4.77 2.20 -22.74
C ASN A 29 -5.11 0.80 -23.28
N ASP A 30 -6.12 0.14 -22.69
CA ASP A 30 -6.59 -1.17 -23.18
C ASP A 30 -7.26 -1.04 -24.57
N LEU A 31 -8.01 0.04 -24.81
CA LEU A 31 -8.60 0.35 -26.11
C LEU A 31 -7.53 0.64 -27.18
N ASP A 32 -6.47 1.37 -26.84
CA ASP A 32 -5.36 1.66 -27.75
C ASP A 32 -4.58 0.40 -28.13
N LYS A 33 -4.41 -0.54 -27.20
CA LYS A 33 -3.78 -1.85 -27.47
C LYS A 33 -4.61 -2.72 -28.43
N ASP A 34 -5.92 -2.79 -28.25
CA ASP A 34 -6.81 -3.57 -29.11
C ASP A 34 -6.96 -2.94 -30.50
N MET A 35 -7.03 -1.62 -30.56
CA MET A 35 -7.01 -0.87 -31.81
C MET A 35 -5.68 -1.06 -32.56
N PHE A 36 -4.56 -1.12 -31.82
CA PHE A 36 -3.24 -1.42 -32.36
C PHE A 36 -3.13 -2.84 -32.92
N LEU A 37 -3.57 -3.87 -32.19
CA LEU A 37 -3.54 -5.26 -32.68
C LEU A 37 -4.42 -5.44 -33.94
N ARG A 38 -5.54 -4.72 -34.01
CA ARG A 38 -6.37 -4.64 -35.21
C ARG A 38 -5.67 -3.95 -36.38
N LEU A 39 -4.99 -2.84 -36.14
CA LEU A 39 -4.25 -2.16 -37.19
C LEU A 39 -3.10 -3.02 -37.71
N LEU A 40 -2.36 -3.68 -36.81
CA LEU A 40 -1.28 -4.62 -37.12
C LEU A 40 -1.77 -5.81 -37.96
N THR A 41 -2.88 -6.43 -37.56
CA THR A 41 -3.47 -7.55 -38.32
C THR A 41 -4.05 -7.09 -39.66
N THR A 42 -4.61 -5.88 -39.72
CA THR A 42 -5.12 -5.29 -40.97
C THR A 42 -3.99 -4.93 -41.94
N GLN A 43 -2.86 -4.41 -41.45
CA GLN A 43 -1.67 -4.13 -42.25
C GLN A 43 -1.04 -5.45 -42.74
N LEU A 44 -0.83 -6.43 -41.86
CA LEU A 44 -0.36 -7.77 -42.26
C LEU A 44 -1.26 -8.44 -43.32
N ALA A 45 -2.57 -8.21 -43.26
CA ALA A 45 -3.52 -8.75 -44.24
C ALA A 45 -3.52 -8.01 -45.60
N ASN A 46 -3.04 -6.75 -45.65
CA ASN A 46 -3.07 -5.91 -46.85
C ASN A 46 -1.67 -5.56 -47.41
N GLN A 47 -0.60 -6.07 -46.81
CA GLN A 47 0.77 -5.85 -47.28
C GLN A 47 1.06 -6.67 -48.54
N ASP A 48 1.64 -6.02 -49.56
CA ASP A 48 2.26 -6.71 -50.70
C ASP A 48 3.50 -7.48 -50.20
N PRO A 49 3.59 -8.80 -50.41
CA PRO A 49 4.69 -9.63 -49.91
C PRO A 49 6.10 -9.17 -50.33
N LEU A 50 6.22 -8.27 -51.31
CA LEU A 50 7.50 -7.78 -51.82
C LEU A 50 8.05 -6.51 -51.12
N ASN A 51 7.31 -5.82 -50.23
CA ASN A 51 7.80 -4.61 -49.53
C ASN A 51 7.32 -4.46 -48.07
N PRO A 52 7.86 -5.24 -47.12
CA PRO A 52 7.34 -5.32 -45.76
C PRO A 52 8.00 -4.36 -44.72
N MET A 53 8.67 -3.28 -45.14
CA MET A 53 9.67 -2.61 -44.29
C MET A 53 9.26 -1.32 -43.55
N GLU A 54 8.27 -0.53 -44.01
CA GLU A 54 7.96 0.77 -43.34
C GLU A 54 7.13 0.65 -42.05
N ASP A 55 6.17 -0.28 -41.98
CA ASP A 55 5.27 -0.36 -40.81
C ASP A 55 5.98 -0.89 -39.54
N ARG A 56 7.08 -1.65 -39.69
CA ARG A 56 7.73 -2.36 -38.58
C ARG A 56 8.49 -1.46 -37.61
N GLU A 57 9.08 -0.35 -38.06
CA GLU A 57 9.83 0.55 -37.18
C GLU A 57 8.91 1.30 -36.22
N PHE A 58 7.76 1.78 -36.71
CA PHE A 58 6.76 2.40 -35.87
C PHE A 58 6.17 1.41 -34.85
N ILE A 59 5.90 0.18 -35.29
CA ILE A 59 5.45 -0.92 -34.42
C ILE A 59 6.48 -1.22 -33.32
N ALA A 60 7.77 -1.27 -33.66
CA ALA A 60 8.83 -1.52 -32.70
C ALA A 60 8.93 -0.39 -31.65
N GLN A 61 8.79 0.87 -32.07
CA GLN A 61 8.80 2.02 -31.17
C GLN A 61 7.60 2.03 -30.22
N LEU A 62 6.40 1.69 -30.70
CA LEU A 62 5.21 1.61 -29.85
C LEU A 62 5.28 0.43 -28.87
N ALA A 63 5.74 -0.75 -29.30
CA ALA A 63 5.96 -1.87 -28.41
C ALA A 63 6.99 -1.55 -27.31
N GLN A 64 8.03 -0.79 -27.66
CA GLN A 64 9.02 -0.29 -26.71
C GLN A 64 8.39 0.69 -25.71
N PHE A 65 7.53 1.60 -26.17
CA PHE A 65 6.80 2.54 -25.31
C PHE A 65 5.85 1.81 -24.35
N ASN A 66 5.04 0.88 -24.85
CA ASN A 66 4.14 0.06 -24.03
C ASN A 66 4.88 -0.77 -22.97
N SER A 67 6.08 -1.27 -23.31
CA SER A 67 6.92 -2.00 -22.36
C SER A 67 7.47 -1.08 -21.26
N LEU A 68 7.87 0.15 -21.62
CA LEU A 68 8.32 1.16 -20.67
C LEU A 68 7.19 1.57 -19.72
N GLU A 69 5.99 1.80 -20.25
CA GLU A 69 4.81 2.15 -19.46
C GLU A 69 4.42 1.04 -18.50
N GLN A 70 4.37 -0.22 -18.97
CA GLN A 70 4.13 -1.37 -18.10
C GLN A 70 5.20 -1.47 -17.00
N MET A 71 6.47 -1.21 -17.32
CA MET A 71 7.53 -1.18 -16.32
C MET A 71 7.34 -0.04 -15.30
N GLN A 72 6.87 1.12 -15.72
CA GLN A 72 6.50 2.22 -14.81
C GLN A 72 5.33 1.84 -13.90
N ALA A 73 4.28 1.20 -14.46
CA ALA A 73 3.15 0.70 -13.69
C ALA A 73 3.57 -0.36 -12.66
N LEU A 74 4.45 -1.28 -13.05
CA LEU A 74 5.04 -2.27 -12.14
C LEU A 74 5.83 -1.59 -11.02
N ASN A 75 6.69 -0.62 -11.34
CA ASN A 75 7.42 0.14 -10.33
C ASN A 75 6.48 0.83 -9.34
N LYS A 76 5.41 1.49 -9.82
CA LYS A 76 4.40 2.11 -8.96
C LYS A 76 3.73 1.10 -8.02
N ASN A 77 3.36 -0.06 -8.55
CA ASN A 77 2.74 -1.13 -7.75
C ASN A 77 3.71 -1.68 -6.69
N ILE A 78 4.99 -1.82 -7.02
CA ILE A 78 6.03 -2.27 -6.08
C ILE A 78 6.24 -1.23 -4.96
N THR A 79 6.28 0.06 -5.30
CA THR A 79 6.35 1.13 -4.30
C THR A 79 5.13 1.09 -3.37
N GLY A 80 3.92 0.97 -3.93
CA GLY A 80 2.69 0.87 -3.13
C GLY A 80 2.67 -0.35 -2.21
N LEU A 81 3.18 -1.49 -2.66
CA LEU A 81 3.34 -2.68 -1.81
C LEU A 81 4.33 -2.43 -0.67
N GLY A 82 5.41 -1.69 -0.91
CA GLY A 82 6.36 -1.28 0.12
C GLY A 82 5.70 -0.43 1.21
N ASP A 83 4.85 0.52 0.81
CA ASP A 83 4.09 1.37 1.74
C ASP A 83 3.09 0.55 2.57
N GLU A 84 2.33 -0.36 1.94
CA GLU A 84 1.37 -1.24 2.62
C GLU A 84 2.05 -2.17 3.64
N VAL A 85 3.21 -2.73 3.27
CA VAL A 85 4.02 -3.55 4.19
C VAL A 85 4.51 -2.71 5.37
N MET A 86 4.98 -1.49 5.13
CA MET A 86 5.45 -0.60 6.20
C MET A 86 4.31 -0.24 7.16
N GLU A 87 3.13 0.09 6.65
CA GLU A 87 1.93 0.33 7.45
C GLU A 87 1.54 -0.91 8.28
N SER A 88 1.61 -2.11 7.68
CA SER A 88 1.31 -3.37 8.40
C SER A 88 2.26 -3.60 9.58
N ILE A 89 3.56 -3.30 9.42
CA ILE A 89 4.57 -3.42 10.47
C ILE A 89 4.28 -2.42 11.60
N GLU A 90 3.87 -1.19 11.26
CA GLU A 90 3.48 -0.18 12.23
C GLU A 90 2.29 -0.65 13.08
N TYR A 91 1.22 -1.19 12.46
CA TYR A 91 0.09 -1.76 13.19
C TYR A 91 0.50 -2.89 14.14
N LEU A 92 1.36 -3.81 13.68
CA LEU A 92 1.86 -4.91 14.52
C LEU A 92 2.64 -4.37 15.73
N ASN A 93 3.50 -3.37 15.51
CA ASN A 93 4.26 -2.73 16.58
C ASN A 93 3.35 -2.04 17.60
N LEU A 94 2.35 -1.28 17.12
CA LEU A 94 1.38 -0.60 17.99
C LEU A 94 0.59 -1.60 18.83
N ASN A 95 0.11 -2.69 18.21
CA ASN A 95 -0.60 -3.75 18.93
C ASN A 95 0.27 -4.40 20.02
N GLN A 96 1.56 -4.65 19.73
CA GLN A 96 2.49 -5.19 20.71
C GLN A 96 2.77 -4.21 21.86
N ILE A 97 2.94 -2.91 21.56
CA ILE A 97 3.14 -1.87 22.57
C ILE A 97 1.91 -1.78 23.48
N GLN A 98 0.71 -1.78 22.92
CA GLN A 98 -0.53 -1.75 23.70
C GLN A 98 -0.68 -2.99 24.59
N ALA A 99 -0.32 -4.17 24.09
CA ALA A 99 -0.33 -5.39 24.91
C ALA A 99 0.65 -5.27 26.09
N ASN A 100 1.86 -4.76 25.84
CA ASN A 100 2.87 -4.53 26.88
C ASN A 100 2.39 -3.52 27.93
N ILE A 101 1.75 -2.41 27.51
CA ILE A 101 1.18 -1.41 28.42
C ILE A 101 0.13 -2.05 29.33
N ARG A 102 -0.82 -2.82 28.77
CA ARG A 102 -1.84 -3.52 29.57
C ARG A 102 -1.23 -4.46 30.61
N ILE A 103 -0.20 -5.21 30.23
CA ILE A 103 0.52 -6.09 31.17
C ILE A 103 1.15 -5.27 32.31
N LEU A 104 1.79 -4.14 31.99
CA LEU A 104 2.39 -3.27 33.00
C LEU A 104 1.34 -2.66 33.95
N GLU A 105 0.18 -2.28 33.43
CA GLU A 105 -0.94 -1.80 34.23
C GLU A 105 -1.43 -2.87 35.22
N GLU A 106 -1.60 -4.11 34.76
CA GLU A 106 -1.97 -5.23 35.62
C GLU A 106 -0.91 -5.52 36.70
N ILE A 107 0.38 -5.52 36.33
CA ILE A 107 1.49 -5.66 37.30
C ILE A 107 1.45 -4.53 38.34
N SER A 108 1.18 -3.30 37.92
CA SER A 108 1.04 -2.16 38.84
C SER A 108 -0.13 -2.34 39.80
N ASN A 109 -1.27 -2.81 39.31
CA ASN A 109 -2.45 -3.08 40.13
C ASN A 109 -2.18 -4.20 41.15
N ILE A 110 -1.53 -5.28 40.72
CA ILE A 110 -1.12 -6.38 41.60
C ILE A 110 -0.18 -5.86 42.69
N ARG A 111 0.83 -5.06 42.33
CA ARG A 111 1.74 -4.45 43.29
C ARG A 111 0.99 -3.63 44.35
N LYS A 112 0.10 -2.73 43.93
CA LYS A 112 -0.70 -1.90 44.85
C LYS A 112 -1.56 -2.76 45.79
N ALA A 113 -2.14 -3.84 45.28
CA ALA A 113 -2.92 -4.77 46.09
C ALA A 113 -2.05 -5.50 47.13
N MET A 114 -0.84 -5.92 46.75
CA MET A 114 0.12 -6.54 47.68
C MET A 114 0.60 -5.55 48.76
N GLU A 115 0.94 -4.32 48.39
CA GLU A 115 1.33 -3.26 49.33
C GLU A 115 0.21 -2.98 50.34
N SER A 116 -1.04 -2.90 49.87
CA SER A 116 -2.22 -2.71 50.73
C SER A 116 -2.46 -3.90 51.67
N TYR A 117 -2.15 -5.13 51.25
CA TYR A 117 -2.40 -6.34 52.06
C TYR A 117 -1.30 -6.56 53.11
N LEU A 118 -0.04 -6.31 52.74
CA LEU A 118 1.12 -6.58 53.60
C LEU A 118 1.49 -5.40 54.50
N GLY A 119 1.01 -4.19 54.20
CA GLY A 119 1.41 -2.97 54.90
C GLY A 119 2.90 -2.64 54.74
N ILE A 120 3.54 -3.21 53.73
CA ILE A 120 4.96 -3.03 53.38
C ILE A 120 4.98 -2.33 52.02
N GLU A 121 5.64 -1.17 51.95
CA GLU A 121 5.95 -0.54 50.67
C GLU A 121 7.08 -1.32 50.00
N ILE A 122 6.82 -1.84 48.80
CA ILE A 122 7.84 -2.52 48.00
C ILE A 122 8.53 -1.43 47.17
N THR A 123 9.63 -0.87 47.66
CA THR A 123 10.42 0.07 46.86
C THR A 123 11.12 -0.70 45.73
N PRO A 124 11.02 -0.24 44.47
CA PRO A 124 11.78 -0.86 43.39
C PRO A 124 13.27 -0.70 43.67
N GLU A 125 14.00 -1.81 43.71
CA GLU A 125 15.45 -1.83 43.81
C GLU A 125 16.02 -1.46 42.43
N ILE A 126 16.73 -0.33 42.34
CA ILE A 126 17.36 0.11 41.08
C ILE A 126 18.65 -0.73 40.92
N PRO A 127 18.77 -1.57 39.88
CA PRO A 127 19.98 -2.37 39.71
C PRO A 127 21.19 -1.47 39.47
N GLY A 128 22.17 -1.50 40.39
CA GLY A 128 23.44 -0.78 40.27
C GLY A 128 23.63 0.44 41.17
N GLU A 129 22.75 0.69 42.14
CA GLU A 129 22.99 1.65 43.23
C GLU A 129 23.55 0.93 44.48
N GLU A 130 24.85 0.58 44.45
CA GLU A 130 25.69 0.38 45.65
C GLU A 130 26.96 1.24 45.55
#